data_AF-A0A4R8EGI0-F1
#
_entry.id   AF-A0A4R8EGI0-F1
#
_cell.length_a   1.000
_cell.length_b   1.000
_cell.length_c   1.000
_cell.angle_alpha   90.00
_cell.angle_beta   90.00
_cell.angle_gamma   90.00
#
_symmetry.space_group_name_H-M   'P 1'
#
loop_
_entity.id
_entity.type
_entity.pdbx_description
1 polymer ?
#
loop_
_entity_poly.entity_id
_entity_poly.type
_entity_poly.pdbx_seq_one_letter_code
_entity_poly.pdbx_strand_id
1 'polypeptide(L)'
;MLIEDNAVMLFQGDSVTDAGRDYNNVADLDLGYSMITASWISAAHPAKNIRFINKGVSGNRVKDLKKRWERDCKVYMNTIGPYGAV
;
A
#
# COMPACT_ATOMS: atom_id res chain seq x y z
N MET A 1 18.10 -2.52 5.84
CA MET A 1 16.86 -2.69 5.07
C MET A 1 16.83 -1.64 3.96
N LEU A 2 16.30 -1.97 2.77
CA LEU A 2 16.26 -1.05 1.61
C LEU A 2 15.16 0.02 1.67
N ILE A 3 14.21 -0.10 2.60
CA ILE A 3 13.09 0.82 2.74
C ILE A 3 13.52 2.06 3.52
N GLU A 4 13.23 3.24 3.00
CA GLU A 4 13.51 4.53 3.65
C GLU A 4 12.62 4.78 4.87
N ASP A 5 13.04 5.70 5.73
CA ASP A 5 12.23 6.11 6.87
C ASP A 5 11.05 6.97 6.39
N ASN A 6 9.90 6.83 7.04
CA ASN A 6 8.63 7.47 6.70
C ASN A 6 8.10 7.13 5.29
N ALA A 7 8.58 6.05 4.68
CA ALA A 7 8.14 5.63 3.36
C ALA A 7 6.64 5.26 3.32
N VAL A 8 6.04 5.38 2.13
CA VAL A 8 4.72 4.81 1.84
C VAL A 8 4.91 3.53 1.04
N MET A 9 4.39 2.41 1.56
CA MET A 9 4.34 1.13 0.87
C MET A 9 2.92 0.86 0.36
N LEU A 10 2.77 0.84 -0.97
CA LEU A 10 1.50 0.60 -1.65
C LEU A 10 1.45 -0.81 -2.25
N PHE A 11 0.49 -1.61 -1.80
CA PHE A 11 0.17 -2.92 -2.38
C PHE A 11 -0.90 -2.77 -3.46
N GLN A 12 -0.67 -3.36 -4.64
CA GLN A 12 -1.63 -3.39 -5.74
C GLN A 12 -1.64 -4.75 -6.41
N GLY A 13 -2.82 -5.19 -6.81
CA GLY A 13 -3.00 -6.47 -7.47
C GLY A 13 -4.47 -6.82 -7.62
N ASP A 14 -4.70 -8.12 -7.66
CA ASP A 14 -6.00 -8.76 -7.81
C ASP A 14 -6.58 -9.19 -6.45
N SER A 15 -7.36 -10.27 -6.44
CA SER A 15 -7.99 -10.84 -5.24
C SER A 15 -7.00 -11.25 -4.15
N VAL A 16 -5.79 -11.68 -4.52
CA VAL A 16 -4.78 -12.09 -3.54
C VAL A 16 -4.28 -10.89 -2.74
N THR A 17 -4.23 -9.72 -3.39
CA THR A 17 -3.86 -8.47 -2.72
C THR A 17 -5.07 -7.82 -2.06
N ASP A 18 -6.25 -7.87 -2.68
CA ASP A 18 -7.48 -7.35 -2.08
C ASP A 18 -7.79 -8.02 -0.74
N ALA A 19 -7.80 -9.36 -0.74
CA ALA A 19 -8.06 -10.21 0.42
C ALA A 19 -9.24 -9.77 1.32
N GLY A 20 -10.23 -9.08 0.74
CA GLY A 20 -11.44 -8.65 1.43
C GLY A 20 -11.30 -7.33 2.19
N ARG A 21 -10.34 -6.47 1.83
CA ARG A 21 -10.23 -5.13 2.43
C ARG A 21 -11.53 -4.34 2.29
N ASP A 22 -11.81 -3.49 3.26
CA ASP A 22 -12.84 -2.46 3.18
C ASP A 22 -12.41 -1.36 2.20
N TYR A 23 -13.19 -1.19 1.14
CA TYR A 23 -12.94 -0.21 0.10
C TYR A 23 -13.13 1.24 0.59
N ASN A 24 -13.88 1.44 1.67
CA ASN A 24 -14.18 2.73 2.26
C ASN A 24 -13.15 3.14 3.32
N ASN A 25 -12.29 2.21 3.76
CA ASN A 25 -11.26 2.47 4.75
C ASN A 25 -9.85 2.32 4.14
N VAL A 26 -9.17 3.45 3.93
CA VAL A 26 -7.81 3.46 3.34
C VAL A 26 -6.76 2.82 4.26
N ALA A 27 -7.02 2.77 5.56
CA ALA A 27 -6.12 2.15 6.54
C ALA A 27 -6.33 0.63 6.65
N ASP A 28 -7.38 0.08 6.01
CA ASP A 28 -7.59 -1.36 6.01
C ASP A 28 -6.59 -2.05 5.06
N LEU A 29 -5.85 -2.99 5.62
CA LEU A 29 -4.82 -3.78 4.95
C LEU A 29 -5.25 -5.23 4.79
N ASP A 30 -6.55 -5.53 4.83
CA ASP A 30 -7.12 -6.88 4.72
C ASP A 30 -6.64 -7.86 5.80
N LEU A 31 -6.91 -9.14 5.61
CA LEU A 31 -6.48 -10.25 6.47
C LEU A 31 -5.47 -11.19 5.78
N GLY A 32 -4.87 -10.72 4.69
CA GLY A 32 -3.93 -11.44 3.85
C GLY A 32 -2.50 -10.94 3.99
N TYR A 33 -1.73 -11.09 2.90
CA TYR A 33 -0.28 -10.89 2.95
C TYR A 33 0.10 -9.43 3.21
N SER A 34 -0.73 -8.47 2.82
CA SER A 34 -0.48 -7.04 3.03
C SER A 34 -0.45 -6.71 4.52
N MET A 35 -1.46 -7.15 5.28
CA MET A 35 -1.49 -7.00 6.74
C MET A 35 -0.34 -7.74 7.42
N ILE A 36 -0.06 -8.99 7.03
CA ILE A 36 1.02 -9.79 7.63
C ILE A 36 2.38 -9.10 7.42
N THR A 37 2.63 -8.65 6.19
CA THR A 37 3.86 -7.92 5.82
C THR A 37 3.99 -6.64 6.62
N ALA A 38 2.93 -5.82 6.68
CA ALA A 38 2.92 -4.58 7.43
C ALA A 38 3.19 -4.81 8.93
N SER A 39 2.59 -5.85 9.51
CA SER A 39 2.76 -6.23 10.91
C SER A 39 4.21 -6.63 11.22
N TRP A 40 4.79 -7.49 10.38
CA TRP A 40 6.16 -7.98 10.57
C TRP A 40 7.19 -6.86 10.41
N ILE A 41 7.04 -6.03 9.38
CA ILE A 41 7.95 -4.90 9.16
C ILE A 41 7.83 -3.88 10.29
N SER A 42 6.61 -3.57 10.73
CA SER A 42 6.39 -2.61 11.82
C SER A 42 6.95 -3.11 13.15
N ALA A 43 6.83 -4.41 13.43
CA ALA A 43 7.39 -5.03 14.63
C ALA A 43 8.93 -5.08 14.60
N ALA A 44 9.52 -5.42 13.45
CA ALA A 44 10.98 -5.53 13.29
C ALA A 44 11.67 -4.15 13.19
N HIS A 45 10.97 -3.15 12.66
CA HIS A 45 11.54 -1.83 12.34
C HIS A 45 10.61 -0.66 12.74
N PRO A 46 10.22 -0.54 14.02
CA PRO A 46 9.23 0.45 14.46
C PRO A 46 9.69 1.90 14.19
N ALA A 47 10.99 2.17 14.26
CA ALA A 47 11.56 3.51 14.01
C ALA A 47 11.41 3.97 12.55
N LYS A 48 11.14 3.07 11.60
CA LYS A 48 11.00 3.45 10.18
C LYS A 48 9.68 4.13 9.87
N ASN A 49 8.66 4.04 10.74
CA ASN A 49 7.37 4.73 10.58
C ASN A 49 6.76 4.60 9.17
N ILE A 50 6.76 3.38 8.62
CA ILE A 50 6.28 3.11 7.26
C ILE A 50 4.75 3.14 7.25
N ARG A 51 4.18 3.87 6.29
CA ARG A 51 2.73 3.86 6.04
C ARG A 51 2.39 2.81 4.98
N PHE A 52 1.58 1.83 5.34
CA PHE A 52 1.13 0.77 4.43
C PHE A 52 -0.25 1.11 3.87
N ILE A 53 -0.49 0.79 2.60
CA ILE A 53 -1.77 1.02 1.91
C ILE A 53 -2.07 -0.17 1.01
N ASN A 54 -3.31 -0.65 1.03
CA ASN A 54 -3.77 -1.66 0.10
C ASN A 54 -4.77 -1.09 -0.94
N LYS A 55 -4.45 -1.28 -2.23
CA LYS A 55 -5.31 -0.97 -3.39
C LYS A 55 -5.50 -2.18 -4.31
N GLY A 56 -5.51 -3.38 -3.75
CA GLY A 56 -5.95 -4.61 -4.41
C GLY A 56 -7.42 -4.52 -4.79
N VAL A 57 -7.78 -5.12 -5.92
CA VAL A 57 -9.18 -5.22 -6.38
C VAL A 57 -9.40 -6.60 -6.98
N SER A 58 -10.29 -7.38 -6.39
CA SER A 58 -10.60 -8.73 -6.83
C SER A 58 -10.95 -8.80 -8.32
N GLY A 59 -10.43 -9.83 -9.00
CA GLY A 59 -10.63 -10.07 -10.44
C GLY A 59 -9.89 -9.12 -11.38
N ASN A 60 -9.12 -8.13 -10.88
CA ASN A 60 -8.32 -7.26 -11.75
C ASN A 60 -7.21 -8.04 -12.46
N ARG A 61 -6.93 -7.64 -13.69
CA ARG A 61 -5.74 -8.05 -14.46
C ARG A 61 -4.86 -6.84 -14.70
N VAL A 62 -3.68 -7.05 -15.28
CA VAL A 62 -2.72 -5.97 -15.60
C VAL A 62 -3.36 -4.82 -16.40
N LYS A 63 -4.29 -5.11 -17.33
CA LYS A 63 -5.02 -4.08 -18.09
C LYS A 63 -5.88 -3.17 -17.19
N ASP A 64 -6.39 -3.69 -16.09
CA ASP A 64 -7.23 -2.95 -15.15
C ASP A 64 -6.36 -2.11 -14.22
N LEU A 65 -5.21 -2.64 -13.78
CA LEU A 65 -4.17 -1.88 -13.09
C LEU A 65 -3.72 -0.68 -13.94
N LYS A 66 -3.46 -0.89 -15.23
CA LYS A 66 -3.09 0.21 -16.15
C LYS A 66 -4.15 1.32 -16.20
N LYS A 67 -5.44 0.96 -16.24
CA LYS A 67 -6.55 1.93 -16.28
C LYS A 67 -6.66 2.76 -15.00
N ARG A 68 -6.23 2.20 -13.85
CA ARG A 68 -6.33 2.87 -12.54
C ARG A 68 -4.99 3.32 -11.97
N TRP A 69 -3.90 3.19 -12.72
CA TRP A 69 -2.55 3.47 -12.23
C TRP A 69 -2.39 4.90 -11.72
N GLU A 70 -2.85 5.88 -12.51
CA GLU A 70 -2.80 7.30 -12.17
C GLU A 70 -3.52 7.56 -10.83
N ARG A 71 -4.76 7.08 -10.71
CA ARG A 71 -5.63 7.28 -9.55
C ARG A 71 -5.08 6.60 -8.30
N ASP A 72 -4.61 5.37 -8.43
CA ASP A 72 -4.27 4.52 -7.28
C ASP A 72 -2.81 4.64 -6.85
N CYS A 73 -1.91 5.13 -7.73
CA CYS A 73 -0.47 5.28 -7.42
C CYS A 73 -0.04 6.74 -7.25
N LYS A 74 -0.40 7.60 -8.19
CA LYS A 74 0.27 8.90 -8.36
C LYS A 74 0.01 9.84 -7.19
N VAL A 75 -1.15 9.71 -6.55
CA VAL A 75 -1.50 10.43 -5.31
C VAL A 75 -0.51 10.18 -4.17
N TYR A 76 0.13 9.01 -4.13
CA TYR A 76 1.08 8.63 -3.07
C TYR A 76 2.55 8.86 -3.47
N MET A 77 2.82 9.24 -4.71
CA MET A 77 4.19 9.55 -5.16
C MET A 77 4.66 10.93 -4.67
N ASN A 78 3.74 11.87 -4.42
CA ASN A 78 4.08 13.20 -3.91
C ASN A 78 4.44 13.22 -2.41
N THR A 79 4.21 12.12 -1.69
CA THR A 79 4.62 11.93 -0.29
C THR A 79 6.08 11.46 -0.13
N ILE A 80 6.82 11.24 -1.23
CA ILE A 80 8.20 10.69 -1.24
C ILE A 80 9.25 11.82 -1.49
N GLY A 81 8.86 13.09 -1.40
CA GLY A 81 9.81 14.21 -1.45
C GLY A 81 10.51 14.43 -0.10
N PRO A 82 11.75 14.95 -0.06
CA PRO A 82 12.49 15.27 1.18
C PRO A 82 11.80 16.34 2.06
N TYR A 83 10.72 16.92 1.56
CA TYR A 83 9.80 17.77 2.28
C TYR A 83 8.44 17.08 2.19
N GLY A 84 8.09 16.30 3.23
CA GLY A 84 6.79 15.69 3.36
C GLY A 84 5.71 16.74 3.06
N ALA A 85 4.87 16.47 2.06
CA ALA A 85 3.81 17.37 1.68
C ALA A 85 2.48 16.87 2.27
N VAL A 86 1.96 17.71 3.18
CA VAL A 86 0.56 17.88 3.66
C VAL A 86 -0.20 16.66 4.20
#